data_AF-A0A7K2ZPC5-F1
#
_entry.id   AF-A0A7K2ZPC5-F1
#
_cell.length_a   1.000
_cell.length_b   1.000
_cell.length_c   1.000
_cell.angle_alpha   90.00
_cell.angle_beta   90.00
_cell.angle_gamma   90.00
#
_symmetry.space_group_name_H-M   'P 1'
#
loop_
_entity.id
_entity.type
_entity.pdbx_description
1 polymer ?
#
loop_
_entity_poly.entity_id
_entity_poly.type
_entity_poly.pdbx_seq_one_letter_code
_entity_poly.pdbx_strand_id
1 'polypeptide(L)'
;MNETRRDRDAEGRARNARPRDGLGRPLPYGTPGVERQPEGVVRTPHETLREAQRLLDAGMPFHAHEVFEDAWKSGPSSERELWRGLAQVAVGLTHAARGNTAGGA
;
A
#
# COMPACT_ATOMS: atom_id res chain seq x y z
N MET A 1 -12.33 1.43 -29.11
CA MET A 1 -12.66 2.76 -28.56
C MET A 1 -13.34 2.55 -27.22
N ASN A 2 -12.59 2.62 -26.12
CA ASN A 2 -13.11 3.01 -24.80
C ASN A 2 -11.91 3.39 -23.94
N GLU A 3 -11.45 4.63 -24.09
CA GLU A 3 -10.43 5.17 -23.21
C GLU A 3 -11.02 5.21 -21.79
N THR A 4 -10.50 4.37 -20.91
CA THR A 4 -10.76 4.44 -19.47
C THR A 4 -10.27 5.79 -18.95
N ARG A 5 -11.11 6.82 -19.05
CA ARG A 5 -10.87 8.11 -18.38
C ARG A 5 -10.81 7.81 -16.88
N ARG A 6 -9.60 7.91 -16.31
CA ARG A 6 -9.40 7.93 -14.85
C ARG A 6 -10.35 8.96 -14.27
N ASP A 7 -11.03 8.64 -13.17
CA ASP A 7 -11.80 9.63 -12.42
C ASP A 7 -10.90 10.83 -12.15
N ARG A 8 -11.43 12.03 -12.36
CA ARG A 8 -10.70 13.28 -12.13
C ARG A 8 -11.47 14.17 -11.16
N ASP A 9 -10.77 14.93 -10.34
CA ASP A 9 -11.39 15.99 -9.54
C ASP A 9 -11.78 17.18 -10.43
N ALA A 10 -12.39 18.20 -9.81
CA ALA A 10 -12.78 19.43 -10.50
C ALA A 10 -11.58 20.19 -11.10
N GLU A 11 -10.36 19.93 -10.63
CA GLU A 11 -9.12 20.49 -11.16
C GLU A 11 -8.44 19.56 -12.19
N GLY A 12 -9.07 18.46 -12.58
CA GLY A 12 -8.57 17.53 -13.59
C GLY A 12 -7.49 16.55 -13.10
N ARG A 13 -7.23 16.48 -11.79
CA ARG A 13 -6.28 15.52 -11.20
C ARG A 13 -6.93 14.16 -11.06
N ALA A 14 -6.20 13.10 -11.41
CA ALA A 14 -6.73 11.74 -11.30
C ALA A 14 -7.10 11.42 -9.84
N ARG A 15 -8.39 11.25 -9.55
CA ARG A 15 -8.86 10.70 -8.29
C ARG A 15 -8.70 9.19 -8.33
N ASN A 16 -8.03 8.65 -7.32
CA ASN A 16 -7.98 7.21 -7.08
C ASN A 16 -9.29 6.74 -6.40
N ALA A 17 -10.45 7.15 -6.94
CA ALA A 17 -11.76 6.87 -6.37
C ALA A 17 -12.27 5.44 -6.66
N ARG A 18 -11.62 4.73 -7.58
CA ARG A 18 -12.00 3.36 -7.92
C ARG A 18 -11.69 2.43 -6.74
N PRO A 19 -12.68 1.64 -6.25
CA PRO A 19 -12.48 0.71 -5.15
C PRO A 19 -11.37 -0.30 -5.48
N ARG A 20 -10.68 -0.79 -4.45
CA ARG A 20 -9.59 -1.74 -4.60
C ARG A 20 -9.76 -2.92 -3.66
N ASP A 21 -9.21 -4.07 -4.01
CA ASP A 21 -9.14 -5.21 -3.09
C ASP A 21 -8.00 -5.05 -2.07
N GLY A 22 -7.85 -6.03 -1.17
CA GLY A 22 -6.78 -6.05 -0.15
C GLY A 22 -5.36 -6.11 -0.73
N LEU A 23 -5.21 -6.45 -2.02
CA LEU A 23 -3.94 -6.37 -2.72
C LEU A 23 -3.82 -5.08 -3.51
N GLY A 24 -4.73 -4.12 -3.41
CA GLY A 24 -4.68 -2.85 -4.16
C GLY A 24 -5.06 -2.95 -5.64
N ARG A 25 -5.60 -4.09 -6.12
CA ARG A 25 -6.08 -4.22 -7.51
C ARG A 25 -7.42 -3.50 -7.67
N PRO A 26 -7.64 -2.76 -8.76
CA PRO A 26 -8.87 -2.01 -8.94
C PRO A 26 -10.07 -2.94 -9.18
N LEU A 27 -11.17 -2.69 -8.47
CA LEU A 27 -12.44 -3.42 -8.54
C LEU A 27 -13.45 -2.69 -9.43
N PRO A 28 -14.53 -3.37 -9.89
CA PRO A 28 -15.66 -2.69 -10.53
C PRO A 28 -16.26 -1.59 -9.65
N TYR A 29 -16.80 -0.55 -10.26
CA TYR A 29 -17.54 0.48 -9.53
C TYR A 29 -18.78 -0.12 -8.84
N GLY A 30 -19.11 0.37 -7.65
CA GLY A 30 -20.18 -0.17 -6.81
C GLY A 30 -19.80 -1.42 -6.01
N THR A 31 -18.62 -2.02 -6.24
CA THR A 31 -18.09 -3.06 -5.36
C THR A 31 -17.46 -2.42 -4.12
N PRO A 32 -17.73 -2.94 -2.90
CA PRO A 32 -17.01 -2.53 -1.71
C PRO A 32 -15.51 -2.78 -1.86
N GLY A 33 -14.70 -1.74 -1.67
CA GLY A 33 -13.24 -1.85 -1.62
C GLY A 33 -12.74 -2.05 -0.20
N VAL A 34 -11.47 -2.44 -0.08
CA VAL A 34 -10.72 -2.38 1.17
C VAL A 34 -10.11 -0.98 1.29
N GLU A 35 -10.34 -0.33 2.42
CA GLU A 35 -9.78 0.98 2.72
C GLU A 35 -8.25 0.89 2.82
N ARG A 36 -7.54 1.94 2.40
CA ARG A 36 -6.08 2.01 2.56
C ARG A 36 -5.71 2.31 4.00
N GLN A 37 -4.46 2.07 4.37
CA GLN A 37 -3.99 2.56 5.67
C GLN A 37 -4.09 4.09 5.71
N PRO A 38 -4.45 4.68 6.87
CA PRO A 38 -4.38 6.13 7.04
C PRO A 38 -2.93 6.60 6.86
N GLU A 39 -2.73 7.62 6.03
CA GLU A 39 -1.41 8.19 5.77
C GLU A 39 -0.95 9.09 6.92
N GLY A 40 0.36 9.10 7.19
CA GLY A 40 0.97 10.00 8.17
C GLY A 40 0.78 9.60 9.63
N VAL A 41 0.42 8.33 9.88
CA VAL A 41 0.27 7.83 11.26
C VAL A 41 1.63 7.50 11.83
N VAL A 42 2.11 8.35 12.74
CA VAL A 42 3.37 8.14 13.46
C VAL A 42 3.19 7.02 14.50
N ARG A 43 4.05 6.02 14.42
CA ARG A 43 4.11 4.86 15.32
C ARG A 43 5.52 4.70 15.88
N THR A 44 5.64 4.13 17.07
CA THR A 44 6.96 3.64 17.54
C THR A 44 7.44 2.48 16.66
N PRO A 45 8.75 2.19 16.60
CA PRO A 45 9.26 1.04 15.83
C PRO A 45 8.55 -0.28 16.14
N HIS A 46 8.27 -0.53 17.43
CA HIS A 46 7.58 -1.76 17.84
C HIS A 46 6.11 -1.80 17.40
N GLU A 47 5.41 -0.66 17.40
CA GLU A 47 4.04 -0.57 16.90
C GLU A 47 3.98 -0.74 15.39
N THR A 48 4.91 -0.11 14.65
CA THR A 48 5.06 -0.28 13.20
C THR A 48 5.23 -1.75 12.85
N LEU A 49 6.16 -2.45 13.51
CA LEU A 49 6.41 -3.88 13.25
C LEU A 49 5.20 -4.75 13.61
N ARG A 50 4.56 -4.53 14.76
CA ARG A 50 3.35 -5.30 15.16
C ARG A 50 2.21 -5.12 14.16
N GLU A 51 1.95 -3.88 13.74
CA GLU A 51 0.84 -3.61 12.82
C GLU A 51 1.11 -4.16 11.43
N ALA A 52 2.34 -3.99 10.92
CA ALA A 52 2.71 -4.55 9.63
C ALA A 52 2.67 -6.10 9.65
N GLN A 53 3.14 -6.75 10.73
CA GLN A 53 3.04 -8.20 10.88
C GLN A 53 1.58 -8.68 10.88
N ARG A 54 0.70 -8.02 11.65
CA ARG A 54 -0.73 -8.33 11.68
C ARG A 54 -1.37 -8.27 10.28
N LEU A 55 -0.98 -7.29 9.48
CA LEU A 55 -1.46 -7.13 8.09
C LEU A 55 -0.90 -8.22 7.17
N LEU A 56 0.37 -8.59 7.32
CA LEU A 56 0.98 -9.69 6.57
C LEU A 56 0.29 -11.03 6.89
N ASP A 57 0.03 -11.30 8.18
CA ASP A 57 -0.70 -12.50 8.62
C ASP A 57 -2.12 -12.56 8.07
N ALA A 58 -2.75 -11.39 7.88
CA ALA A 58 -4.06 -11.24 7.25
C ALA A 58 -4.04 -11.31 5.70
N GLY A 59 -2.88 -11.54 5.08
CA GLY A 59 -2.74 -11.58 3.62
C GLY A 59 -2.88 -10.20 2.95
N MET A 60 -2.55 -9.12 3.68
CA MET A 60 -2.65 -7.72 3.22
C MET A 60 -1.25 -7.07 3.09
N PRO A 61 -0.36 -7.60 2.22
CA PRO A 61 1.00 -7.10 2.09
C PRO A 61 1.07 -5.66 1.54
N PHE A 62 0.07 -5.21 0.79
CA PHE A 62 0.03 -3.83 0.28
C PHE A 62 -0.19 -2.84 1.43
N HIS A 63 -1.08 -3.16 2.36
CA HIS A 63 -1.29 -2.35 3.56
C HIS A 63 -0.08 -2.38 4.50
N ALA A 64 0.58 -3.52 4.62
CA ALA A 64 1.83 -3.60 5.38
C ALA A 64 2.93 -2.70 4.77
N HIS A 65 3.00 -2.62 3.43
CA HIS A 65 3.88 -1.68 2.74
C HIS A 65 3.57 -0.23 3.11
N GLU A 66 2.30 0.17 3.14
CA GLU A 66 1.90 1.53 3.53
C GLU A 66 2.35 1.89 4.96
N VAL A 67 2.24 0.94 5.91
CA VAL A 67 2.72 1.13 7.30
C VAL A 67 4.25 1.36 7.35
N PHE A 68 5.02 0.57 6.60
CA PHE A 68 6.47 0.73 6.54
C PHE A 68 6.88 2.01 5.79
N GLU A 69 6.13 2.41 4.77
CA GLU A 69 6.38 3.65 4.03
C GLU A 69 6.16 4.88 4.92
N ASP A 70 5.13 4.88 5.76
CA ASP A 70 4.93 5.94 6.76
C ASP A 70 6.11 6.01 7.73
N ALA A 71 6.55 4.87 8.29
CA ALA A 71 7.73 4.83 9.17
C ALA A 71 9.01 5.30 8.45
N TRP A 72 9.15 5.00 7.15
CA TRP A 72 10.26 5.50 6.34
C TRP A 72 10.24 7.03 6.17
N LYS A 73 9.04 7.62 6.02
CA LYS A 73 8.86 9.06 5.83
C LYS A 73 8.96 9.85 7.14
N SER A 74 8.51 9.28 8.25
CA SER A 74 8.42 9.99 9.54
C SER A 74 9.49 9.59 10.57
N GLY A 75 10.17 8.47 10.37
CA GLY A 75 11.13 7.89 11.32
C GLY A 75 12.49 8.61 11.35
N PRO A 76 13.36 8.28 12.33
CA PRO A 76 14.69 8.84 12.42
C PRO A 76 15.56 8.42 11.22
N SER A 77 16.47 9.31 10.81
CA SER A 77 17.33 9.08 9.64
C SER A 77 18.21 7.84 9.74
N SER A 78 18.61 7.45 10.96
CA SER A 78 19.39 6.24 11.24
C SER A 78 18.68 4.94 10.89
N GLU A 79 17.35 4.93 10.85
CA GLU A 79 16.52 3.75 10.56
C GLU A 79 15.96 3.77 9.13
N ARG A 80 16.24 4.81 8.35
CA ARG A 80 15.60 5.07 7.06
C ARG A 80 15.72 3.90 6.07
N GLU A 81 16.91 3.33 5.94
CA GLU A 81 17.13 2.20 5.01
C GLU A 81 16.47 0.90 5.49
N LEU A 82 16.32 0.70 6.81
CA LEU A 82 15.57 -0.43 7.35
C LEU A 82 14.10 -0.34 6.94
N TRP A 83 13.46 0.81 7.18
CA TRP A 83 12.06 1.02 6.85
C TRP A 83 11.81 0.95 5.35
N ARG A 84 12.70 1.53 4.54
CA ARG A 84 12.65 1.42 3.07
C ARG A 84 12.76 -0.04 2.61
N GLY A 85 13.69 -0.80 3.17
CA GLY A 85 13.87 -2.22 2.83
C GLY A 85 12.63 -3.06 3.17
N LEU A 86 12.04 -2.86 4.36
CA LEU A 86 10.82 -3.55 4.76
C LEU A 86 9.62 -3.17 3.88
N ALA A 87 9.48 -1.89 3.52
CA ALA A 87 8.47 -1.44 2.57
C ALA A 87 8.65 -2.12 1.19
N GLN A 88 9.89 -2.28 0.73
CA GLN A 88 10.20 -2.98 -0.52
C GLN A 88 9.85 -4.47 -0.46
N VAL A 89 10.17 -5.16 0.63
CA VAL A 89 9.78 -6.56 0.84
C VAL A 89 8.26 -6.72 0.78
N ALA A 90 7.51 -5.87 1.50
CA ALA A 90 6.05 -5.94 1.53
C ALA A 90 5.40 -5.68 0.15
N VAL A 91 5.91 -4.72 -0.63
CA VAL A 91 5.40 -4.51 -2.00
C VAL A 91 5.84 -5.64 -2.95
N GLY A 92 7.02 -6.23 -2.77
CA GLY A 92 7.45 -7.43 -3.49
C GLY A 92 6.49 -8.61 -3.25
N LEU A 93 6.09 -8.84 -1.99
CA LEU A 93 5.06 -9.82 -1.63
C LEU A 93 3.71 -9.49 -2.28
N THR A 94 3.35 -8.21 -2.35
CA THR A 94 2.13 -7.78 -3.07
C THR A 94 2.20 -8.14 -4.55
N HIS A 95 3.33 -7.93 -5.21
CA HIS A 95 3.53 -8.30 -6.60
C HIS A 95 3.47 -9.81 -6.82
N ALA A 96 4.14 -10.59 -5.96
CA ALA A 96 4.07 -12.05 -5.98
C ALA A 96 2.63 -12.56 -5.81
N ALA A 97 1.87 -12.02 -4.84
CA ALA A 97 0.47 -12.38 -4.61
C ALA A 97 -0.46 -12.01 -5.78
N ARG A 98 -0.08 -11.02 -6.60
CA ARG A 98 -0.79 -10.66 -7.84
C ARG A 98 -0.37 -11.51 -9.05
N GLY A 99 0.55 -12.46 -8.89
CA GLY A 99 1.11 -13.26 -9.98
C GLY A 99 2.12 -12.51 -10.85
N ASN A 100 2.61 -11.36 -10.40
CA ASN A 100 3.64 -10.58 -11.10
C ASN A 100 5.02 -10.89 -10.51
N THR A 101 5.66 -11.95 -11.01
CA THR A 101 6.97 -12.41 -10.54
C THR A 101 8.09 -11.43 -10.84
N ALA A 102 8.02 -10.69 -11.95
CA ALA A 102 9.01 -9.68 -12.32
C ALA A 102 8.99 -8.45 -11.40
N GLY A 103 7.82 -8.06 -10.88
CA GLY A 103 7.69 -6.99 -9.88
C GLY A 103 7.97 -7.44 -8.44
N GLY A 104 8.10 -8.76 -8.21
CA GLY A 104 8.40 -9.33 -6.90
C GLY A 104 9.88 -9.71 -6.68
N ALA A 105 10.70 -9.60 -7.73
CA ALA A 105 12.15 -9.85 -7.72
C ALA A 105 12.92 -8.53 -7.67
#